data_AF-A0A2T7PVN3-F1
#
_entry.id   AF-A0A2T7PVN3-F1
#
_cell.length_a   1.000
_cell.length_b   1.000
_cell.length_c   1.000
_cell.angle_alpha   90.00
_cell.angle_beta   90.00
_cell.angle_gamma   90.00
#
_symmetry.space_group_name_H-M   'P 1'
#
loop_
_entity.id
_entity.type
_entity.pdbx_description
1 polymer ?
#
loop_
_entity_poly.entity_id
_entity_poly.type
_entity_poly.pdbx_seq_one_letter_code
_entity_poly.pdbx_strand_id
1 'polypeptide(L)'
;MNQLFIRSDKGEYLPGEFVCGAVYLDINAPTEGHGVQVSFQGEESVCCELQVNGLRTNVQAKQEYVDYCHTDLFTQNEPFACGSYCFPFRLRLPHQIPGTFKTTCIETSFAWSACVMYQLHANIAGAETMKVSQDIVVTAVTPENLRDNHLTRAHEIVFVPSRRLFGQKMHVTLKLIKNFLKTGENLRLRMIFTHGNQTAIHGFSMKLLQTLTLTVPSKSKIKEVPGVADKKVTVIREVAGMMPSGAYNVGNWHGVDNLMIPLKTEHGQNILPSVHGKFIKVHFDARMS
;
A
#
# COMPACT_ATOMS: atom_id res chain seq x y z
N MET A 1 19.09 20.46 -27.82
CA MET A 1 19.23 20.37 -26.35
C MET A 1 19.55 18.94 -26.00
N ASN A 2 20.45 18.68 -25.05
CA ASN A 2 20.75 17.32 -24.61
C ASN A 2 19.57 16.75 -23.81
N GLN A 3 19.31 15.46 -23.92
CA GLN A 3 18.18 14.80 -23.27
C GLN A 3 18.64 13.56 -22.52
N LEU A 4 18.00 13.28 -21.38
CA LEU A 4 18.26 12.13 -20.53
C LEU A 4 16.93 11.52 -20.13
N PHE A 5 16.79 10.21 -20.36
CA PHE A 5 15.61 9.45 -19.98
C PHE A 5 16.03 8.18 -19.25
N ILE A 6 15.20 7.73 -18.31
CA ILE A 6 15.35 6.44 -17.66
C ILE A 6 14.04 5.68 -17.77
N ARG A 7 14.14 4.40 -18.08
CA ARG A 7 12.97 3.54 -18.20
C ARG A 7 13.24 2.17 -17.64
N SER A 8 12.42 1.80 -16.67
CA SER A 8 12.29 0.45 -16.15
C SER A 8 11.51 -0.46 -17.10
N ASP A 9 11.74 -1.77 -17.01
CA ASP A 9 11.12 -2.80 -17.85
C ASP A 9 9.64 -3.05 -17.52
N LYS A 10 9.22 -2.76 -16.28
CA LYS A 10 7.83 -2.88 -15.82
C LYS A 10 7.44 -1.75 -14.87
N GLY A 11 6.13 -1.62 -14.64
CA GLY A 11 5.56 -0.59 -13.76
C GLY A 11 5.49 -0.97 -12.29
N GLU A 12 5.43 -2.27 -11.96
CA GLU A 12 5.26 -2.77 -10.59
C GLU A 12 6.27 -3.89 -10.30
N TYR A 13 6.82 -3.87 -9.08
CA TYR A 13 7.83 -4.80 -8.60
C TYR A 13 7.43 -5.44 -7.27
N LEU A 14 7.86 -6.67 -7.04
CA LEU A 14 7.79 -7.35 -5.74
C LEU A 14 9.11 -7.14 -4.97
N PRO A 15 9.09 -7.18 -3.63
CA PRO A 15 10.30 -7.21 -2.83
C PRO A 15 11.23 -8.36 -3.27
N GLY A 16 12.54 -8.10 -3.32
CA GLY A 16 13.54 -9.09 -3.77
C GLY A 16 13.76 -9.20 -5.28
N GLU A 17 12.86 -8.64 -6.10
CA GLU A 17 12.98 -8.68 -7.56
C GLU A 17 14.06 -7.76 -8.12
N PHE A 18 14.44 -7.99 -9.38
CA PHE A 18 15.30 -7.09 -10.12
C PHE A 18 14.49 -5.99 -10.80
N VAL A 19 14.92 -4.74 -10.62
CA VAL A 19 14.58 -3.61 -11.48
C VAL A 19 15.56 -3.60 -12.64
N CYS A 20 15.07 -3.96 -13.82
CA CYS A 20 15.84 -3.92 -15.05
C CYS A 20 15.37 -2.73 -15.90
N GLY A 21 16.26 -2.20 -16.75
CA GLY A 21 15.89 -1.10 -17.62
C GLY A 21 17.10 -0.54 -18.34
N ALA A 22 16.94 0.67 -18.88
CA ALA A 22 18.04 1.40 -19.48
C ALA A 22 17.93 2.92 -19.25
N VAL A 23 19.09 3.56 -19.26
CA VAL A 23 19.25 5.01 -19.35
C VAL A 23 19.54 5.36 -20.81
N TYR A 24 18.76 6.30 -21.36
CA TYR A 24 18.91 6.81 -22.71
C TYR A 24 19.45 8.23 -22.64
N LEU A 25 20.50 8.51 -23.41
CA LEU A 25 21.19 9.78 -23.43
C LEU A 25 21.32 10.26 -24.87
N ASP A 26 20.75 11.43 -25.17
CA ASP A 26 20.90 12.09 -26.47
C ASP A 26 21.74 13.37 -26.30
N ILE A 27 22.92 13.38 -26.90
CA ILE A 27 23.84 14.52 -26.91
C ILE A 27 23.71 15.23 -28.26
N ASN A 28 23.10 16.40 -28.22
CA ASN A 28 22.85 17.26 -29.38
C ASN A 28 23.73 18.53 -29.36
N ALA A 29 24.46 18.77 -28.27
CA ALA A 29 25.37 19.88 -28.08
C ALA A 29 26.52 19.44 -27.15
N PRO A 30 27.71 20.07 -27.26
CA PRO A 30 28.85 19.77 -26.40
C PRO A 30 28.47 19.74 -24.91
N THR A 31 29.05 18.81 -24.18
CA THR A 31 28.82 18.61 -22.75
C THR A 31 30.15 18.24 -22.07
N GLU A 32 30.27 18.52 -20.78
CA GLU A 32 31.36 18.02 -19.92
C GLU A 32 31.05 16.63 -19.35
N GLY A 33 29.89 16.07 -19.72
CA GLY A 33 29.44 14.76 -19.29
C GLY A 33 30.36 13.65 -19.79
N HIS A 34 30.87 12.82 -18.88
CA HIS A 34 31.84 11.76 -19.17
C HIS A 34 31.51 10.43 -18.47
N GLY A 35 30.34 10.34 -17.85
CA GLY A 35 29.86 9.08 -17.27
C GLY A 35 28.36 9.10 -17.04
N VAL A 36 27.78 7.92 -16.82
CA VAL A 36 26.37 7.70 -16.53
C VAL A 36 26.26 6.91 -15.25
N GLN A 37 25.51 7.43 -14.30
CA GLN A 37 25.30 6.82 -13.00
C GLN A 37 23.83 6.61 -12.76
N VAL A 38 23.50 5.56 -12.02
CA VAL A 38 22.15 5.29 -11.53
C VAL A 38 22.16 5.12 -10.03
N SER A 39 21.17 5.69 -9.35
CA SER A 39 20.91 5.43 -7.94
C SER A 39 19.46 5.01 -7.73
N PHE A 40 19.20 4.31 -6.64
CA PHE A 40 17.85 3.89 -6.27
C PHE A 40 17.61 4.12 -4.79
N GLN A 41 16.59 4.91 -4.49
CA GLN A 41 16.28 5.37 -3.15
C GLN A 41 14.87 4.92 -2.76
N GLY A 42 14.72 4.43 -1.54
CA GLY A 42 13.45 4.03 -0.96
C GLY A 42 13.27 4.65 0.41
N GLU A 43 12.21 5.45 0.58
CA GLU A 43 11.97 6.20 1.81
C GLU A 43 10.54 6.00 2.30
N GLU A 44 10.39 5.86 3.61
CA GLU A 44 9.14 6.05 4.34
C GLU A 44 9.18 7.35 5.14
N SER A 45 8.14 8.17 5.00
CA SER A 45 7.98 9.39 5.77
C SER A 45 6.55 9.58 6.29
N VAL A 46 6.46 10.09 7.52
CA VAL A 46 5.20 10.52 8.14
C VAL A 46 5.40 11.93 8.67
N CYS A 47 4.46 12.82 8.38
CA CYS A 47 4.43 14.18 8.92
C CYS A 47 3.04 14.43 9.51
N CYS A 48 3.00 14.91 10.75
CA CYS A 48 1.78 15.24 11.48
C CYS A 48 1.85 16.69 11.96
N GLU A 49 0.80 17.46 11.68
CA GLU A 49 0.57 18.80 12.19
C GLU A 49 -0.59 18.75 13.19
N LEU A 50 -0.31 19.13 14.44
CA LEU A 50 -1.27 19.13 15.55
C LEU A 50 -1.50 20.57 15.99
N GLN A 51 -2.76 20.99 16.07
CA GLN A 51 -3.13 22.27 16.69
C GLN A 51 -3.62 22.02 18.12
N VAL A 52 -2.84 22.46 19.11
CA VAL A 52 -3.18 22.34 20.54
C VAL A 52 -3.17 23.73 21.15
N ASN A 53 -4.32 24.19 21.65
CA ASN A 53 -4.48 25.49 22.31
C ASN A 53 -3.95 26.69 21.49
N GLY A 54 -4.16 26.67 20.17
CA GLY A 54 -3.67 27.70 19.25
C GLY A 54 -2.20 27.56 18.82
N LEU A 55 -1.44 26.64 19.42
CA LEU A 55 -0.08 26.33 19.04
C LEU A 55 -0.04 25.21 17.98
N ARG A 56 0.67 25.44 16.88
CA ARG A 56 0.91 24.42 15.85
C ARG A 56 2.20 23.67 16.14
N THR A 57 2.11 22.36 16.28
CA THR A 57 3.27 21.46 16.44
C THR A 57 3.38 20.59 15.21
N ASN A 58 4.54 20.63 14.53
CA ASN A 58 4.87 19.73 13.44
C ASN A 58 5.78 18.60 13.96
N VAL A 59 5.42 17.35 13.67
CA VAL A 59 6.23 16.18 14.02
C VAL A 59 6.43 15.35 12.76
N GLN A 60 7.70 15.05 12.45
CA GLN A 60 8.08 14.28 11.28
C GLN A 60 8.91 13.04 11.67
N ALA A 61 8.68 11.94 10.95
CA ALA A 61 9.46 10.72 10.97
C ALA A 61 9.90 10.39 9.55
N LYS A 62 11.13 9.90 9.39
CA LYS A 62 11.67 9.43 8.12
C LYS A 62 12.53 8.18 8.35
N GLN A 63 12.42 7.20 7.47
CA GLN A 63 13.21 5.98 7.44
C GLN A 63 13.61 5.67 6.00
N GLU A 64 14.90 5.52 5.75
CA GLU A 64 15.42 5.03 4.49
C GLU A 64 15.45 3.49 4.53
N TYR A 65 14.91 2.87 3.50
CA TYR A 65 14.85 1.41 3.32
C TYR A 65 15.89 0.93 2.32
N VAL A 66 16.15 1.75 1.31
CA VAL A 66 17.10 1.45 0.24
C VAL A 66 17.82 2.74 -0.10
N ASP A 67 19.13 2.66 -0.16
CA ASP A 67 19.96 3.72 -0.72
C ASP A 67 21.10 3.04 -1.49
N TYR A 68 20.81 2.67 -2.73
CA TYR A 68 21.85 2.25 -3.66
C TYR A 68 22.52 3.52 -4.18
N CYS A 69 23.60 3.90 -3.53
CA CYS A 69 24.42 5.03 -3.94
C CYS A 69 25.01 4.78 -5.32
N HIS A 70 24.83 5.76 -6.21
CA HIS A 70 25.55 6.01 -7.47
C HIS A 70 26.33 4.80 -8.02
N THR A 71 25.62 3.89 -8.67
CA THR A 71 26.23 2.81 -9.45
C THR A 71 26.62 3.37 -10.81
N ASP A 72 27.92 3.38 -11.10
CA ASP A 72 28.44 3.75 -12.41
C ASP A 72 28.00 2.69 -13.45
N LEU A 73 27.19 3.11 -14.42
CA LEU A 73 26.85 2.27 -15.58
C LEU A 73 27.93 2.37 -16.65
N PHE A 74 28.55 3.55 -16.76
CA PHE A 74 29.59 3.84 -17.74
C PHE A 74 30.42 5.04 -17.29
N THR A 75 31.73 4.98 -17.52
CA THR A 75 32.66 6.08 -17.26
C THR A 75 33.72 6.09 -18.35
N GLN A 76 34.10 7.28 -18.80
CA GLN A 76 35.20 7.50 -19.73
C GLN A 76 35.96 8.78 -19.34
N ASN A 77 37.15 8.95 -19.92
CA ASN A 77 38.00 10.11 -19.62
C ASN A 77 37.60 11.36 -20.43
N GLU A 78 37.07 11.15 -21.64
CA GLU A 78 36.67 12.23 -22.54
C GLU A 78 35.16 12.50 -22.43
N PRO A 79 34.71 13.72 -22.71
CA PRO A 79 33.28 13.99 -22.72
C PRO A 79 32.54 13.23 -23.83
N PHE A 80 31.24 13.01 -23.64
CA PHE A 80 30.41 12.35 -24.65
C PHE A 80 30.40 13.15 -25.95
N ALA A 81 30.64 12.45 -27.06
CA ALA A 81 30.43 13.00 -28.39
C ALA A 81 28.93 13.19 -28.67
N CYS A 82 28.61 13.93 -29.73
CA CYS A 82 27.24 14.02 -30.20
C CYS A 82 26.75 12.64 -30.67
N GLY A 83 25.54 12.26 -30.26
CA GLY A 83 24.96 10.97 -30.58
C GLY A 83 23.90 10.51 -29.58
N SER A 84 23.38 9.32 -29.82
CA SER A 84 22.38 8.66 -28.98
C SER A 84 22.99 7.41 -28.34
N TYR A 85 22.85 7.30 -27.03
CA TYR A 85 23.47 6.27 -26.21
C TYR A 85 22.42 5.54 -25.36
N CYS A 86 22.69 4.28 -25.06
CA CYS A 86 21.82 3.44 -24.23
C CYS A 86 22.67 2.63 -23.24
N PHE A 87 22.37 2.78 -21.95
CA PHE A 87 23.10 2.14 -20.85
C PHE A 87 22.14 1.24 -20.06
N PRO A 88 22.18 -0.09 -20.28
CA PRO A 88 21.31 -1.01 -19.54
C PRO A 88 21.73 -1.10 -18.08
N PHE A 89 20.77 -1.28 -17.18
CA PHE A 89 21.01 -1.49 -15.76
C PHE A 89 20.20 -2.65 -15.19
N ARG A 90 20.67 -3.18 -14.06
CA ARG A 90 19.99 -4.22 -13.29
C ARG A 90 20.28 -4.01 -11.80
N LEU A 91 19.25 -3.69 -11.02
CA LEU A 91 19.32 -3.45 -9.58
C LEU A 91 18.42 -4.44 -8.86
N ARG A 92 18.85 -5.00 -7.72
CA ARG A 92 18.02 -5.92 -6.95
C ARG A 92 17.35 -5.17 -5.80
N LEU A 93 16.03 -5.26 -5.67
CA LEU A 93 15.31 -4.74 -4.51
C LEU A 93 15.61 -5.60 -3.27
N PRO A 94 15.69 -5.01 -2.06
CA PRO A 94 15.76 -5.82 -0.86
C PRO A 94 14.47 -6.61 -0.62
N HIS A 95 14.57 -7.75 0.07
CA HIS A 95 13.43 -8.65 0.31
C HIS A 95 12.46 -8.14 1.38
N GLN A 96 12.91 -7.22 2.25
CA GLN A 96 12.16 -6.72 3.40
C GLN A 96 11.96 -5.21 3.29
N ILE A 97 11.17 -4.80 2.30
CA ILE A 97 10.78 -3.40 2.10
C ILE A 97 9.26 -3.28 2.05
N PRO A 98 8.68 -2.16 2.54
CA PRO A 98 7.26 -1.92 2.44
C PRO A 98 6.78 -1.74 1.00
N GLY A 99 5.47 -1.89 0.77
CA GLY A 99 4.86 -1.49 -0.49
C GLY A 99 4.77 0.03 -0.62
N THR A 100 4.79 0.54 -1.85
CA THR A 100 4.55 1.95 -2.18
C THR A 100 3.18 2.38 -1.65
N PHE A 101 3.15 3.53 -0.97
CA PHE A 101 1.96 4.02 -0.30
C PHE A 101 1.97 5.53 -0.23
N LYS A 102 0.81 6.18 -0.42
CA LYS A 102 0.69 7.63 -0.25
C LYS A 102 -0.72 8.00 0.14
N THR A 103 -0.87 8.76 1.22
CA THR A 103 -2.14 9.36 1.61
C THR A 103 -1.90 10.55 2.52
N THR A 104 -2.87 11.44 2.52
CA THR A 104 -2.92 12.61 3.40
C THR A 104 -4.31 12.70 4.02
N CYS A 105 -4.39 13.42 5.12
CA CYS A 105 -5.65 13.80 5.74
C CYS A 105 -5.49 15.20 6.29
N ILE A 106 -6.52 16.02 6.08
CA ILE A 106 -6.55 17.39 6.56
C ILE A 106 -7.90 17.57 7.25
N GLU A 107 -7.87 17.75 8.55
CA GLU A 107 -9.00 18.09 9.40
C GLU A 107 -8.73 19.42 10.12
N THR A 108 -9.77 20.04 10.66
CA THR A 108 -9.72 21.40 11.22
C THR A 108 -8.63 21.60 12.28
N SER A 109 -8.34 20.57 13.10
CA SER A 109 -7.37 20.63 14.19
C SER A 109 -6.16 19.71 14.00
N PHE A 110 -6.13 18.94 12.91
CA PHE A 110 -5.17 17.86 12.71
C PHE A 110 -4.94 17.59 11.22
N ALA A 111 -3.69 17.62 10.79
CA ALA A 111 -3.30 17.21 9.45
C ALA A 111 -2.18 16.19 9.51
N TRP A 112 -2.19 15.24 8.59
CA TRP A 112 -1.10 14.29 8.44
C TRP A 112 -0.86 13.90 6.99
N SER A 113 0.38 13.50 6.71
CA SER A 113 0.79 12.88 5.45
C SER A 113 1.65 11.66 5.75
N ALA A 114 1.43 10.59 4.99
CA ALA A 114 2.13 9.33 5.13
C ALA A 114 2.51 8.82 3.74
N CYS A 115 3.78 8.50 3.55
CA CYS A 115 4.36 8.19 2.26
C CYS A 115 5.39 7.06 2.37
N VAL A 116 5.34 6.11 1.45
CA VAL A 116 6.41 5.16 1.13
C VAL A 116 6.64 5.27 -0.37
N MET A 117 7.83 5.72 -0.77
CA MET A 117 8.17 5.96 -2.17
C MET A 117 9.52 5.34 -2.53
N TYR A 118 9.61 4.88 -3.77
CA TYR A 118 10.84 4.37 -4.35
C TYR A 118 11.13 5.13 -5.65
N GLN A 119 12.35 5.62 -5.79
CA GLN A 119 12.77 6.45 -6.91
C GLN A 119 14.06 5.91 -7.49
N LEU A 120 14.05 5.75 -8.81
CA LEU A 120 15.21 5.42 -9.61
C LEU A 120 15.71 6.71 -10.26
N HIS A 121 16.97 7.06 -10.04
CA HIS A 121 17.58 8.26 -10.59
C HIS A 121 18.66 7.89 -11.59
N ALA A 122 18.77 8.66 -12.67
CA ALA A 122 19.94 8.69 -13.53
C ALA A 122 20.55 10.08 -13.52
N ASN A 123 21.88 10.15 -13.52
CA ASN A 123 22.64 11.38 -13.61
C ASN A 123 23.86 11.20 -14.52
N ILE A 124 24.29 12.30 -15.14
CA ILE A 124 25.50 12.32 -15.98
C ILE A 124 26.66 12.89 -15.15
N ALA A 125 27.71 12.09 -14.95
CA ALA A 125 28.94 12.53 -14.28
C ALA A 125 29.62 13.61 -15.13
N GLY A 126 29.99 14.75 -14.50
CA GLY A 126 30.50 15.93 -15.21
C GLY A 126 29.43 16.87 -15.76
N ALA A 127 28.15 16.48 -15.76
CA ALA A 127 27.03 17.32 -16.16
C ALA A 127 25.88 17.22 -15.15
N GLU A 128 26.09 17.74 -13.94
CA GLU A 128 25.19 17.56 -12.77
C GLU A 128 23.76 18.08 -12.98
N THR A 129 23.56 19.00 -13.93
CA THR A 129 22.23 19.50 -14.30
C THR A 129 21.43 18.48 -15.10
N MET A 130 22.08 17.51 -15.74
CA MET A 130 21.46 16.41 -16.48
C MET A 130 21.15 15.26 -15.52
N LYS A 131 19.95 15.30 -14.97
CA LYS A 131 19.42 14.25 -14.09
C LYS A 131 17.94 14.00 -14.39
N VAL A 132 17.51 12.76 -14.19
CA VAL A 132 16.12 12.34 -14.35
C VAL A 132 15.76 11.34 -13.26
N SER A 133 14.49 11.30 -12.88
CA SER A 133 13.97 10.34 -11.89
C SER A 133 12.72 9.65 -12.42
N GLN A 134 12.56 8.38 -12.06
CA GLN A 134 11.37 7.58 -12.31
C GLN A 134 10.88 7.00 -10.99
N ASP A 135 9.61 7.20 -10.67
CA ASP A 135 8.97 6.54 -9.53
C ASP A 135 8.76 5.05 -9.84
N ILE A 136 9.08 4.20 -8.86
CA ILE A 136 8.94 2.75 -8.94
C ILE A 136 7.88 2.28 -7.95
N VAL A 137 6.91 1.49 -8.42
CA VAL A 137 5.88 0.91 -7.56
C VAL A 137 6.34 -0.43 -7.04
N VAL A 138 6.41 -0.57 -5.72
CA VAL A 138 6.69 -1.83 -5.02
C VAL A 138 5.40 -2.31 -4.37
N THR A 139 5.04 -3.58 -4.54
CA THR A 139 3.88 -4.16 -3.86
C THR A 139 4.28 -4.69 -2.47
N ALA A 140 3.36 -4.68 -1.51
CA ALA A 140 3.62 -5.23 -0.17
C ALA A 140 3.59 -6.77 -0.13
N VAL A 141 3.29 -7.44 -1.24
CA VAL A 141 3.09 -8.89 -1.31
C VAL A 141 4.41 -9.55 -1.70
N THR A 142 4.82 -10.59 -0.97
CA THR A 142 6.01 -11.36 -1.34
C THR A 142 5.71 -12.41 -2.41
N PRO A 143 6.71 -12.91 -3.17
CA PRO A 143 6.51 -14.03 -4.09
C PRO A 143 5.89 -15.27 -3.43
N GLU A 144 6.23 -15.55 -2.17
CA GLU A 144 5.67 -16.66 -1.38
C GLU A 144 4.18 -16.43 -1.09
N ASN A 145 3.81 -15.21 -0.70
CA ASN A 145 2.41 -14.85 -0.48
C ASN A 145 1.53 -15.08 -1.71
N LEU A 146 2.06 -14.78 -2.92
CA LEU A 146 1.34 -15.02 -4.16
C LEU A 146 1.17 -16.51 -4.47
N ARG A 147 2.15 -17.35 -4.13
CA ARG A 147 2.06 -18.81 -4.29
C ARG A 147 0.97 -19.40 -3.40
N ASP A 148 0.83 -18.90 -2.18
CA ASP A 148 -0.14 -19.39 -1.20
C ASP A 148 -1.51 -18.71 -1.28
N ASN A 149 -1.74 -17.86 -2.29
CA ASN A 149 -2.91 -16.98 -2.37
C ASN A 149 -4.26 -17.73 -2.40
N HIS A 150 -4.27 -19.02 -2.71
CA HIS A 150 -5.47 -19.86 -2.76
C HIS A 150 -5.76 -20.62 -1.45
N LEU A 151 -4.89 -20.54 -0.46
CA LEU A 151 -4.96 -21.31 0.79
C LEU A 151 -5.52 -20.45 1.93
N THR A 152 -6.77 -20.03 1.82
CA THR A 152 -7.42 -19.26 2.88
C THR A 152 -8.02 -20.17 3.96
N ARG A 153 -7.85 -19.80 5.23
CA ARG A 153 -8.48 -20.50 6.35
C ARG A 153 -9.93 -20.03 6.49
N ALA A 154 -10.86 -20.99 6.51
CA ALA A 154 -12.24 -20.71 6.87
C ALA A 154 -12.31 -20.23 8.33
N HIS A 155 -13.01 -19.12 8.55
CA HIS A 155 -13.31 -18.57 9.87
C HIS A 155 -14.73 -18.93 10.23
N GLU A 156 -14.90 -19.56 11.39
CA GLU A 156 -16.21 -19.87 11.95
C GLU A 156 -16.55 -18.84 13.03
N ILE A 157 -17.73 -18.24 12.91
CA ILE A 157 -18.27 -17.27 13.86
C ILE A 157 -19.57 -17.84 14.42
N VAL A 158 -19.67 -17.87 15.75
CA VAL A 158 -20.89 -18.30 16.44
C VAL A 158 -21.68 -17.08 16.87
N PHE A 159 -22.86 -16.90 16.28
CA PHE A 159 -23.80 -15.84 16.62
C PHE A 159 -24.85 -16.37 17.60
N VAL A 160 -25.09 -15.63 18.68
CA VAL A 160 -26.15 -15.91 19.66
C VAL A 160 -27.12 -14.73 19.68
N PRO A 161 -28.37 -14.90 19.19
CA PRO A 161 -29.34 -13.82 19.17
C PRO A 161 -29.66 -13.34 20.60
N SER A 162 -29.59 -12.03 20.83
CA SER A 162 -29.75 -11.41 22.15
C SER A 162 -31.17 -11.43 22.72
N ARG A 163 -32.17 -12.00 22.01
CA ARG A 163 -33.60 -11.93 22.38
C ARG A 163 -34.34 -13.28 22.47
N ARG A 164 -33.65 -14.43 22.53
CA ARG A 164 -34.33 -15.73 22.69
C ARG A 164 -34.02 -16.37 24.05
N LEU A 165 -35.09 -16.70 24.79
CA LEU A 165 -35.09 -17.37 26.10
C LEU A 165 -34.37 -18.73 26.13
N PHE A 166 -34.18 -19.34 24.96
CA PHE A 166 -33.32 -20.51 24.76
C PHE A 166 -32.27 -20.11 23.73
N GLY A 167 -31.07 -19.75 24.19
CA GLY A 167 -29.97 -19.19 23.40
C GLY A 167 -29.45 -20.13 22.31
N GLN A 168 -30.22 -20.29 21.24
CA GLN A 168 -29.85 -21.08 20.09
C GLN A 168 -28.73 -20.39 19.32
N LYS A 169 -27.71 -21.18 18.98
CA LYS A 169 -26.51 -20.71 18.30
C LYS A 169 -26.68 -20.85 16.79
N MET A 170 -26.28 -19.82 16.06
CA MET A 170 -26.16 -19.83 14.61
C MET A 170 -24.67 -19.82 14.28
N HIS A 171 -24.23 -20.79 13.49
CA HIS A 171 -22.84 -20.89 13.06
C HIS A 171 -22.73 -20.29 11.66
N VAL A 172 -21.79 -19.37 11.49
CA VAL A 172 -21.49 -18.74 10.21
C VAL A 172 -20.05 -19.04 9.85
N THR A 173 -19.85 -19.81 8.79
CA THR A 173 -18.52 -20.07 8.25
C THR A 173 -18.25 -19.14 7.08
N LEU A 174 -17.16 -18.37 7.17
CA LEU A 174 -16.70 -17.43 6.17
C LEU A 174 -15.36 -17.89 5.61
N LYS A 175 -15.23 -17.91 4.29
CA LYS A 175 -13.97 -18.23 3.62
C LYS A 175 -13.73 -17.26 2.47
N LEU A 176 -12.63 -16.52 2.53
CA LEU A 176 -12.16 -15.73 1.39
C LEU A 176 -11.69 -16.66 0.27
N ILE A 177 -11.85 -16.31 -1.01
CA ILE A 177 -11.32 -17.14 -2.10
C ILE A 177 -9.84 -16.85 -2.34
N LYS A 178 -9.40 -15.61 -2.08
CA LYS A 178 -8.00 -15.15 -2.20
C LYS A 178 -7.62 -14.34 -0.96
N ASN A 179 -6.36 -14.45 -0.53
CA ASN A 179 -5.79 -13.63 0.55
C ASN A 179 -5.20 -12.31 0.05
N PHE A 180 -4.76 -12.28 -1.21
CA PHE A 180 -4.12 -11.14 -1.87
C PHE A 180 -4.87 -10.82 -3.16
N LEU A 181 -5.21 -9.54 -3.31
CA LEU A 181 -6.00 -9.03 -4.40
C LEU A 181 -5.23 -7.93 -5.12
N LYS A 182 -5.36 -7.90 -6.45
CA LYS A 182 -4.83 -6.80 -7.25
C LYS A 182 -5.80 -5.63 -7.26
N THR A 183 -5.26 -4.44 -7.49
CA THR A 183 -6.06 -3.24 -7.73
C THR A 183 -7.08 -3.51 -8.84
N GLY A 184 -8.35 -3.18 -8.57
CA GLY A 184 -9.46 -3.40 -9.51
C GLY A 184 -10.09 -4.80 -9.46
N GLU A 185 -9.54 -5.76 -8.72
CA GLU A 185 -10.23 -7.02 -8.45
C GLU A 185 -11.37 -6.83 -7.43
N ASN A 186 -12.32 -7.77 -7.43
CA ASN A 186 -13.36 -7.87 -6.40
C ASN A 186 -12.93 -8.86 -5.33
N LEU A 187 -13.20 -8.52 -4.06
CA LEU A 187 -13.10 -9.50 -2.97
C LEU A 187 -14.19 -10.55 -3.18
N ARG A 188 -13.78 -11.83 -3.23
CA ARG A 188 -14.72 -12.95 -3.32
C ARG A 188 -14.70 -13.77 -2.05
N LEU A 189 -15.88 -14.15 -1.59
CA LEU A 189 -16.05 -14.96 -0.40
C LEU A 189 -17.19 -15.96 -0.51
N ARG A 190 -17.04 -17.01 0.28
CA ARG A 190 -17.98 -18.08 0.51
C ARG A 190 -18.49 -17.97 1.94
N MET A 191 -19.81 -18.02 2.10
CA MET A 191 -20.49 -17.90 3.39
C MET A 191 -21.44 -19.08 3.56
N ILE A 192 -21.33 -19.79 4.69
CA ILE A 192 -22.15 -20.97 4.98
C ILE A 192 -22.84 -20.73 6.32
N PHE A 193 -24.15 -20.89 6.35
CA PHE A 193 -24.96 -20.76 7.56
C PHE A 193 -25.39 -22.14 8.03
N THR A 194 -24.96 -22.51 9.24
CA THR A 194 -25.35 -23.75 9.88
C THR A 194 -26.15 -23.43 11.14
N HIS A 195 -27.39 -23.88 11.19
CA HIS A 195 -28.32 -23.59 12.27
C HIS A 195 -29.22 -24.80 12.53
N GLY A 196 -29.62 -25.00 13.79
CA GLY A 196 -30.39 -26.18 14.19
C GLY A 196 -31.88 -26.14 13.84
N ASN A 197 -32.47 -24.95 13.65
CA ASN A 197 -33.90 -24.74 13.41
C ASN A 197 -34.13 -23.69 12.32
N GLN A 198 -35.26 -23.74 11.58
CA GLN A 198 -35.70 -22.86 10.47
C GLN A 198 -35.81 -21.34 10.77
N THR A 199 -34.79 -20.72 11.36
CA THR A 199 -34.78 -19.27 11.60
C THR A 199 -34.43 -18.56 10.31
N ALA A 200 -35.40 -17.84 9.74
CA ALA A 200 -35.19 -17.07 8.52
C ALA A 200 -34.14 -15.97 8.75
N ILE A 201 -33.15 -15.91 7.87
CA ILE A 201 -32.18 -14.82 7.81
C ILE A 201 -32.78 -13.76 6.90
N HIS A 202 -33.16 -12.61 7.47
CA HIS A 202 -33.80 -11.53 6.72
C HIS A 202 -32.81 -10.65 5.94
N GLY A 203 -31.53 -10.69 6.31
CA GLY A 203 -30.46 -9.94 5.67
C GLY A 203 -29.14 -10.11 6.41
N PHE A 204 -28.06 -9.71 5.75
CA PHE A 204 -26.73 -9.60 6.35
C PHE A 204 -26.02 -8.42 5.69
N SER A 205 -25.06 -7.83 6.41
CA SER A 205 -24.19 -6.80 5.86
C SER A 205 -22.74 -7.24 5.98
N MET A 206 -21.93 -6.85 5.00
CA MET A 206 -20.51 -7.15 5.01
C MET A 206 -19.72 -5.93 4.61
N LYS A 207 -18.68 -5.65 5.40
CA LYS A 207 -17.90 -4.43 5.34
C LYS A 207 -16.43 -4.80 5.30
N LEU A 208 -15.70 -4.21 4.35
CA LEU A 208 -14.25 -4.21 4.35
C LEU A 208 -13.79 -2.97 5.12
N LEU A 209 -13.11 -3.20 6.24
CA LEU A 209 -12.53 -2.15 7.05
C LEU A 209 -11.05 -2.04 6.74
N GLN A 210 -10.58 -0.82 6.54
CA GLN A 210 -9.17 -0.48 6.47
C GLN A 210 -8.75 0.15 7.80
N THR A 211 -7.72 -0.40 8.41
CA THR A 211 -7.07 0.16 9.59
C THR A 211 -5.70 0.70 9.19
N LEU A 212 -5.56 2.03 9.13
CA LEU A 212 -4.29 2.72 8.98
C LEU A 212 -3.74 3.08 10.36
N THR A 213 -2.51 2.68 10.63
CA THR A 213 -1.75 3.03 11.82
C THR A 213 -0.52 3.84 11.42
N LEU A 214 -0.42 5.06 11.94
CA LEU A 214 0.76 5.91 11.83
C LEU A 214 1.47 5.96 13.17
N THR A 215 2.79 5.82 13.18
CA THR A 215 3.62 5.85 14.39
C THR A 215 4.72 6.88 14.20
N VAL A 216 4.78 7.88 15.08
CA VAL A 216 5.77 8.95 14.98
C VAL A 216 6.68 8.90 16.22
N PRO A 217 7.99 8.59 16.08
CA PRO A 217 8.88 8.45 17.22
C PRO A 217 9.04 9.78 17.95
N SER A 218 9.02 9.74 19.28
CA SER A 218 9.27 10.91 20.11
C SER A 218 10.76 11.22 20.16
N LYS A 219 11.22 12.30 19.53
CA LYS A 219 12.61 12.76 19.64
C LYS A 219 12.83 14.02 20.49
N SER A 220 11.83 14.54 21.19
CA SER A 220 12.01 15.77 21.97
C SER A 220 11.10 15.85 23.21
N LYS A 221 11.62 16.57 24.22
CA LYS A 221 11.06 16.91 25.54
C LYS A 221 9.75 17.71 25.48
N ILE A 222 8.81 17.32 24.64
CA ILE A 222 7.47 17.90 24.63
C ILE A 222 6.76 17.26 25.83
N LYS A 223 6.60 18.05 26.91
CA LYS A 223 5.76 17.68 28.05
C LYS A 223 4.44 17.14 27.49
N GLU A 224 4.06 15.97 27.99
CA GLU A 224 2.87 15.21 27.61
C GLU A 224 1.68 16.15 27.40
N VAL A 225 1.24 16.28 26.15
CA VAL A 225 -0.07 16.89 25.86
C VAL A 225 -1.11 15.83 26.25
N PRO A 226 -2.04 16.12 27.17
CA PRO A 226 -3.09 15.18 27.54
C PRO A 226 -3.93 14.80 26.31
N GLY A 227 -4.01 13.50 25.99
CA GLY A 227 -4.77 12.97 24.85
C GLY A 227 -3.93 12.32 23.75
N VAL A 228 -2.60 12.42 23.81
CA VAL A 228 -1.66 11.69 22.91
C VAL A 228 -0.80 10.74 23.75
N ALA A 229 -1.46 9.82 24.45
CA ALA A 229 -0.76 8.71 25.11
C ALA A 229 -0.43 7.66 24.03
N ASP A 230 0.86 7.52 23.76
CA ASP A 230 1.48 6.86 22.60
C ASP A 230 1.23 7.56 21.27
N LYS A 231 2.31 7.97 20.59
CA LYS A 231 2.34 8.73 19.32
C LYS A 231 1.90 7.87 18.12
N LYS A 232 0.70 7.30 18.23
CA LYS A 232 0.11 6.35 17.31
C LYS A 232 -1.26 6.89 16.88
N VAL A 233 -1.43 7.18 15.59
CA VAL A 233 -2.71 7.59 15.02
C VAL A 233 -3.31 6.38 14.34
N THR A 234 -4.49 5.95 14.78
CA THR A 234 -5.21 4.84 14.16
C THR A 234 -6.46 5.38 13.49
N VAL A 235 -6.57 5.18 12.18
CA VAL A 235 -7.72 5.57 11.37
C VAL A 235 -8.39 4.31 10.86
N ILE A 236 -9.64 4.08 11.26
CA ILE A 236 -10.45 2.96 10.78
C ILE A 236 -11.47 3.53 9.81
N ARG A 237 -11.51 2.99 8.58
CA ARG A 237 -12.45 3.42 7.54
C ARG A 237 -13.15 2.20 6.95
N GLU A 238 -14.46 2.32 6.75
CA GLU A 238 -15.15 1.41 5.84
C GLU A 238 -14.78 1.81 4.41
N VAL A 239 -14.19 0.88 3.67
CA VAL A 239 -13.67 1.16 2.32
C VAL A 239 -14.49 0.52 1.22
N ALA A 240 -15.27 -0.51 1.56
CA ALA A 240 -16.26 -1.12 0.69
C ALA A 240 -17.28 -1.88 1.54
N GLY A 241 -18.51 -1.94 1.05
CA GLY A 241 -19.57 -2.68 1.72
C GLY A 241 -20.52 -3.31 0.70
N MET A 242 -21.15 -4.41 1.09
CA MET A 242 -22.27 -4.98 0.37
C MET A 242 -23.45 -5.09 1.33
N MET A 243 -24.56 -4.43 0.96
CA MET A 243 -25.88 -4.75 1.48
C MET A 243 -26.64 -5.46 0.36
N PRO A 244 -26.97 -6.76 0.51
CA PRO A 244 -27.84 -7.45 -0.41
C PRO A 244 -29.20 -6.72 -0.43
N SER A 245 -29.52 -6.02 -1.50
CA SER A 245 -30.83 -5.39 -1.67
C SER A 245 -31.84 -6.45 -2.12
N GLY A 246 -32.74 -6.82 -1.20
CA GLY A 246 -33.82 -7.75 -1.46
C GLY A 246 -34.21 -8.51 -0.20
N ALA A 247 -35.51 -8.61 0.07
CA ALA A 247 -36.01 -9.60 1.02
C ALA A 247 -35.75 -10.98 0.40
N TYR A 248 -34.58 -11.54 0.66
CA TYR A 248 -34.32 -12.94 0.34
C TYR A 248 -35.25 -13.75 1.26
N ASN A 249 -36.44 -14.11 0.79
CA ASN A 249 -37.33 -15.05 1.46
C ASN A 249 -36.69 -16.43 1.37
N VAL A 250 -35.86 -16.72 2.36
CA VAL A 250 -34.88 -17.81 2.36
C VAL A 250 -35.34 -18.87 3.32
N GLY A 251 -36.18 -19.78 2.80
CA GLY A 251 -36.65 -20.92 3.57
C GLY A 251 -35.59 -22.02 3.77
N ASN A 252 -34.53 -22.08 2.94
CA ASN A 252 -33.54 -23.16 2.94
C ASN A 252 -32.18 -22.71 2.35
N TRP A 253 -31.46 -21.78 2.99
CA TRP A 253 -30.07 -21.50 2.58
C TRP A 253 -29.09 -22.32 3.41
N HIS A 254 -28.38 -23.21 2.73
CA HIS A 254 -27.22 -23.90 3.29
C HIS A 254 -25.91 -23.14 2.99
N GLY A 255 -25.92 -22.10 2.15
CA GLY A 255 -24.76 -21.25 1.89
C GLY A 255 -24.94 -20.30 0.71
N VAL A 256 -24.08 -19.27 0.67
CA VAL A 256 -23.93 -18.31 -0.43
C VAL A 256 -22.51 -18.39 -0.94
N ASP A 257 -22.39 -18.79 -2.20
CA ASP A 257 -21.11 -18.87 -2.89
C ASP A 257 -20.94 -17.65 -3.80
N ASN A 258 -19.70 -17.20 -3.94
CA ASN A 258 -19.30 -16.11 -4.84
C ASN A 258 -19.90 -14.73 -4.50
N LEU A 259 -20.04 -14.41 -3.22
CA LEU A 259 -20.31 -13.02 -2.81
C LEU A 259 -19.14 -12.13 -3.26
N MET A 260 -19.46 -11.05 -3.96
CA MET A 260 -18.48 -10.11 -4.50
C MET A 260 -18.59 -8.76 -3.81
N ILE A 261 -17.49 -8.28 -3.23
CA ILE A 261 -17.37 -6.90 -2.77
C ILE A 261 -16.47 -6.15 -3.76
N PRO A 262 -16.98 -5.10 -4.43
CA PRO A 262 -16.13 -4.26 -5.26
C PRO A 262 -15.10 -3.54 -4.38
N LEU A 263 -13.82 -3.63 -4.73
CA LEU A 263 -12.75 -2.92 -4.02
C LEU A 263 -12.66 -1.46 -4.48
N LYS A 264 -13.77 -0.74 -4.33
CA LYS A 264 -13.88 0.70 -4.62
C LYS A 264 -14.57 1.40 -3.46
N THR A 265 -14.16 2.63 -3.22
CA THR A 265 -14.84 3.52 -2.27
C THR A 265 -16.24 3.87 -2.78
N GLU A 266 -17.08 4.45 -1.90
CA GLU A 266 -18.42 4.96 -2.28
C GLU A 266 -18.36 5.96 -3.44
N HIS A 267 -17.24 6.67 -3.59
CA HIS A 267 -16.99 7.62 -4.67
C HIS A 267 -16.33 6.98 -5.92
N GLY A 268 -16.25 5.65 -5.98
CA GLY A 268 -15.71 4.90 -7.11
C GLY A 268 -14.17 4.90 -7.22
N GLN A 269 -13.46 5.41 -6.20
CA GLN A 269 -12.00 5.43 -6.19
C GLN A 269 -11.44 4.06 -5.81
N ASN A 270 -10.24 3.73 -6.31
CA ASN A 270 -9.55 2.51 -5.92
C ASN A 270 -9.16 2.57 -4.43
N ILE A 271 -9.30 1.44 -3.75
CA ILE A 271 -8.84 1.30 -2.36
C ILE A 271 -7.31 1.36 -2.33
N LEU A 272 -6.75 2.05 -1.35
CA LEU A 272 -5.30 2.15 -1.15
C LEU A 272 -4.70 0.75 -0.89
N PRO A 273 -3.47 0.48 -1.34
CA PRO A 273 -2.83 -0.82 -1.10
C PRO A 273 -2.49 -1.01 0.39
N SER A 274 -2.25 -2.26 0.78
CA SER A 274 -1.63 -2.58 2.07
C SER A 274 -0.18 -2.11 2.11
N VAL A 275 0.29 -1.76 3.30
CA VAL A 275 1.69 -1.38 3.55
C VAL A 275 2.10 -1.81 4.95
N HIS A 276 3.34 -2.28 5.10
CA HIS A 276 3.91 -2.76 6.36
C HIS A 276 5.28 -2.13 6.58
N GLY A 277 5.28 -0.82 6.80
CA GLY A 277 6.46 -0.03 7.13
C GLY A 277 6.71 0.07 8.64
N LYS A 278 7.73 0.84 9.01
CA LYS A 278 8.13 1.09 10.40
C LYS A 278 7.19 2.09 11.05
N PHE A 279 6.80 3.12 10.31
CA PHE A 279 5.92 4.18 10.76
C PHE A 279 4.50 4.05 10.24
N ILE A 280 4.30 3.35 9.12
CA ILE A 280 3.02 3.25 8.42
C ILE A 280 2.63 1.78 8.31
N LYS A 281 1.45 1.43 8.85
CA LYS A 281 0.87 0.09 8.70
C LYS A 281 -0.57 0.20 8.23
N VAL A 282 -0.92 -0.52 7.17
CA VAL A 282 -2.28 -0.63 6.66
C VAL A 282 -2.70 -2.08 6.65
N HIS A 283 -3.77 -2.36 7.40
CA HIS A 283 -4.39 -3.68 7.50
C HIS A 283 -5.84 -3.62 7.03
N PHE A 284 -6.32 -4.74 6.51
CA PHE A 284 -7.70 -4.91 6.06
C PHE A 284 -8.36 -6.04 6.82
N ASP A 285 -9.57 -5.77 7.31
CA ASP A 285 -10.40 -6.73 8.01
C ASP A 285 -11.79 -6.77 7.39
N ALA A 286 -12.30 -7.97 7.09
CA ALA A 286 -13.70 -8.14 6.72
C ALA A 286 -14.55 -8.32 7.99
N ARG A 287 -15.57 -7.47 8.17
CA ARG A 287 -16.54 -7.60 9.26
C ARG A 287 -17.93 -7.89 8.72
N MET A 288 -18.64 -8.75 9.46
CA MET A 288 -20.03 -9.09 9.19
C MET A 288 -20.90 -8.58 10.34
N SER A 289 -22.05 -8.00 10.02
CA SER A 289 -23.07 -7.57 10.97
C SER A 289 -24.47 -7.85 10.46
#